data_AF-A0A524I6E4-F1
#
_entry.id   AF-A0A524I6E4-F1
#
_cell.length_a   1.000
_cell.length_b   1.000
_cell.length_c   1.000
_cell.angle_alpha   90.00
_cell.angle_beta   90.00
_cell.angle_gamma   90.00
#
_symmetry.space_group_name_H-M   'P 1'
#
loop_
_entity.id
_entity.type
_entity.pdbx_description
1 polymer ?
#
loop_
_entity_poly.entity_id
_entity_poly.type
_entity_poly.pdbx_seq_one_letter_code
_entity_poly.pdbx_strand_id
1 'polypeptide(L)'
;MVAIPEEVLKVLNDDNSIRILATKSKEGNVHAIQVGSLKAPSPDTIIVGAILMKRTGKNLESMKASGEMVSILAGSQMKSFEIKARPKEFITSGPIFDGMNAALEKMGLKANGVWALEVAEVWNQSPNYEAGKKMA
;
A
#
# COMPACT_ATOMS: atom_id res chain seq x y z
N MET A 1 -3.36 -8.61 -12.45
CA MET A 1 -2.37 -8.69 -11.36
C MET A 1 -1.00 -8.81 -11.96
N VAL A 2 0.03 -8.27 -11.30
CA VAL A 2 1.43 -8.39 -11.71
C VAL A 2 2.29 -8.72 -10.49
N ALA A 3 3.47 -9.31 -10.71
CA ALA A 3 4.41 -9.58 -9.64
C ALA A 3 5.30 -8.36 -9.40
N ILE A 4 5.37 -7.90 -8.14
CA ILE A 4 6.26 -6.86 -7.66
C ILE A 4 7.71 -7.37 -7.80
N PRO A 5 8.58 -6.63 -8.51
CA PRO A 5 10.00 -6.95 -8.59
C PRO A 5 10.67 -7.02 -7.21
N GLU A 6 11.66 -7.88 -7.06
CA GLU A 6 12.30 -8.14 -5.75
C GLU A 6 12.88 -6.87 -5.11
N GLU A 7 13.46 -5.98 -5.91
CA GLU A 7 14.00 -4.71 -5.39
C GLU A 7 12.92 -3.77 -4.83
N VAL A 8 11.70 -3.85 -5.35
CA VAL A 8 10.55 -3.08 -4.90
C VAL A 8 9.97 -3.72 -3.64
N LEU A 9 9.90 -5.05 -3.57
CA LEU A 9 9.51 -5.78 -2.35
C LEU A 9 10.44 -5.43 -1.17
N LYS A 10 11.75 -5.32 -1.42
CA LYS A 10 12.73 -4.91 -0.40
C LYS A 10 12.40 -3.53 0.16
N VAL A 11 12.07 -2.56 -0.69
CA VAL A 11 11.68 -1.21 -0.24
C VAL A 11 10.34 -1.25 0.50
N LEU A 12 9.31 -1.91 -0.04
CA LEU A 12 7.98 -1.97 0.59
C LEU A 12 7.99 -2.60 1.98
N ASN A 13 8.90 -3.55 2.22
CA ASN A 13 8.99 -4.28 3.48
C ASN A 13 10.04 -3.73 4.46
N ASP A 14 10.87 -2.76 4.05
CA ASP A 14 11.79 -2.05 4.95
C ASP A 14 11.00 -1.06 5.82
N ASP A 15 11.13 -1.20 7.15
CA ASP A 15 10.46 -0.33 8.12
C ASP A 15 10.96 1.13 8.06
N ASN A 16 12.17 1.35 7.55
CA ASN A 16 12.73 2.69 7.36
C ASN A 16 12.28 3.35 6.05
N SER A 17 11.61 2.61 5.16
CA SER A 17 11.11 3.17 3.90
C SER A 17 9.92 4.10 4.13
N ILE A 18 9.86 5.15 3.31
CA ILE A 18 8.71 6.04 3.25
C ILE A 18 7.72 5.46 2.24
N ARG A 19 6.50 5.19 2.70
CA ARG A 19 5.40 4.68 1.90
C ARG A 19 4.25 5.67 1.96
N ILE A 20 3.83 6.21 0.83
CA ILE A 20 2.73 7.15 0.71
C ILE A 20 1.61 6.46 -0.06
N LEU A 21 0.42 6.36 0.54
CA LEU A 21 -0.78 5.86 -0.11
C LEU A 21 -1.64 7.04 -0.55
N ALA A 22 -1.82 7.20 -1.86
CA ALA A 22 -2.76 8.11 -2.47
C ALA A 22 -4.05 7.38 -2.86
N THR A 23 -5.16 7.97 -2.46
CA THR A 23 -6.53 7.52 -2.73
C THR A 23 -7.33 8.66 -3.34
N LYS A 24 -8.49 8.34 -3.89
CA LYS A 24 -9.45 9.30 -4.43
C LYS A 24 -10.73 9.25 -3.61
N SER A 25 -11.29 10.41 -3.27
CA SER A 25 -12.64 10.46 -2.69
C SER A 25 -13.70 10.21 -3.76
N LYS A 26 -14.94 9.97 -3.35
CA LYS A 26 -16.08 9.78 -4.25
C LYS A 26 -16.32 10.99 -5.17
N GLU A 27 -15.98 12.19 -4.71
CA GLU A 27 -16.07 13.45 -5.46
C GLU A 27 -14.91 13.66 -6.42
N GLY A 28 -13.94 12.74 -6.46
CA GLY A 28 -12.78 12.82 -7.34
C GLY A 28 -11.54 13.50 -6.73
N ASN A 29 -11.60 13.95 -5.49
CA ASN A 29 -10.48 14.65 -4.85
C ASN A 29 -9.38 13.67 -4.40
N VAL A 30 -8.13 14.04 -4.65
CA VAL A 30 -6.97 13.25 -4.19
C VAL A 30 -6.77 13.42 -2.68
N HIS A 31 -6.43 12.32 -2.02
CA HIS A 31 -6.05 12.28 -0.61
C HIS A 31 -4.87 11.34 -0.42
N ALA A 32 -3.79 11.83 0.18
CA ALA A 32 -2.59 11.03 0.45
C ALA A 32 -2.26 11.01 1.94
N ILE A 33 -1.68 9.89 2.39
CA ILE A 33 -1.13 9.71 3.73
C ILE A 33 0.19 8.95 3.66
N GLN A 34 1.07 9.19 4.63
CA GLN A 34 2.18 8.27 4.89
C GLN A 34 1.65 7.05 5.66
N VAL A 35 2.01 5.84 5.24
CA VAL A 35 1.49 4.57 5.78
C VAL A 35 2.63 3.70 6.29
N GLY A 36 2.89 3.77 7.60
CA GLY A 36 3.93 2.94 8.24
C GLY A 36 3.58 1.45 8.34
N SER A 37 2.28 1.13 8.42
CA SER A 37 1.77 -0.25 8.56
C SER A 37 1.73 -1.05 7.25
N LEU A 38 2.19 -0.47 6.14
CA LEU A 38 2.13 -1.13 4.83
C LEU A 38 3.19 -2.23 4.73
N LYS A 39 2.80 -3.42 4.26
CA LYS A 39 3.70 -4.53 3.93
C LYS A 39 3.30 -5.20 2.62
N ALA A 40 4.21 -5.95 2.01
CA ALA A 40 3.97 -6.78 0.84
C ALA A 40 4.31 -8.24 1.17
N PRO A 41 3.35 -9.02 1.70
CA PRO A 41 3.59 -10.39 2.15
C PRO A 41 3.73 -11.39 1.00
N SER A 42 3.29 -11.03 -0.21
CA SER A 42 3.45 -11.82 -1.44
C SER A 42 3.78 -10.91 -2.63
N PRO A 43 4.29 -11.45 -3.74
CA PRO A 43 4.66 -10.66 -4.91
C PRO A 43 3.49 -9.90 -5.55
N ASP A 44 2.24 -10.25 -5.30
CA ASP A 44 1.06 -9.67 -5.96
C ASP A 44 0.15 -8.88 -5.01
N THR A 45 0.48 -8.85 -3.72
CA THR A 45 -0.39 -8.32 -2.67
C THR A 45 0.34 -7.32 -1.80
N ILE A 46 -0.32 -6.20 -1.55
CA ILE A 46 0.04 -5.23 -0.51
C ILE A 46 -1.03 -5.27 0.57
N ILE A 47 -0.60 -5.24 1.83
CA ILE A 47 -1.50 -5.11 2.99
C ILE A 47 -1.26 -3.79 3.72
N VAL A 48 -2.33 -3.21 4.26
CA VAL A 48 -2.29 -1.96 5.04
C VAL A 48 -3.11 -2.10 6.31
N GLY A 49 -2.47 -1.99 7.48
CA GLY A 49 -3.17 -1.97 8.76
C GLY A 49 -3.94 -0.66 8.98
N ALA A 50 -5.26 -0.74 9.15
CA ALA A 50 -6.15 0.40 9.36
C ALA A 50 -6.25 0.79 10.84
N ILE A 51 -5.39 1.73 11.27
CA ILE A 51 -5.31 2.19 12.67
C ILE A 51 -6.11 3.49 12.85
N LEU A 52 -5.70 4.55 12.16
CA LEU A 52 -6.34 5.89 12.18
C LEU A 52 -6.75 6.37 10.78
N MET A 53 -7.14 5.46 9.90
CA MET A 53 -7.37 5.72 8.48
C MET A 53 -8.81 6.13 8.15
N LYS A 54 -9.44 7.03 8.93
CA LYS A 54 -10.88 7.34 8.78
C LYS A 54 -11.26 7.80 7.36
N ARG A 55 -10.50 8.72 6.77
CA ARG A 55 -10.76 9.24 5.41
C ARG A 55 -10.29 8.25 4.34
N THR A 56 -9.07 7.74 4.48
CA THR A 56 -8.50 6.77 3.53
C THR A 56 -9.33 5.50 3.44
N GLY A 57 -9.84 4.97 4.57
CA GLY A 57 -10.69 3.77 4.61
C GLY A 57 -11.98 3.96 3.82
N LYS A 58 -12.70 5.08 4.03
CA LYS A 58 -13.89 5.42 3.24
C LYS A 58 -13.58 5.53 1.74
N ASN A 59 -12.44 6.13 1.39
CA ASN A 59 -12.00 6.18 0.00
C ASN A 59 -11.76 4.78 -0.56
N LEU A 60 -11.04 3.91 0.17
CA LEU A 60 -10.77 2.53 -0.24
C LEU A 60 -12.05 1.70 -0.46
N GLU A 61 -13.06 1.87 0.39
CA GLU A 61 -14.39 1.25 0.20
C GLU A 61 -15.02 1.71 -1.11
N SER A 62 -15.06 3.02 -1.36
CA SER A 62 -15.64 3.55 -2.60
C SER A 62 -14.86 3.12 -3.85
N MET A 63 -13.52 3.15 -3.80
CA MET A 63 -12.65 2.74 -4.89
C MET A 63 -12.71 1.23 -5.17
N LYS A 64 -12.89 0.40 -4.13
CA LYS A 64 -13.20 -1.03 -4.29
C LYS A 64 -14.49 -1.20 -5.09
N ALA A 65 -15.55 -0.48 -4.71
CA ALA A 65 -16.86 -0.60 -5.35
C ALA A 65 -16.87 -0.12 -6.80
N SER A 66 -16.08 0.92 -7.13
CA SER A 66 -15.95 1.46 -8.49
C SER A 66 -14.87 0.79 -9.34
N GLY A 67 -14.11 -0.16 -8.78
CA GLY A 67 -13.01 -0.81 -9.50
C GLY A 67 -11.88 0.15 -9.84
N GLU A 68 -11.58 1.09 -8.95
CA GLU A 68 -10.51 2.08 -9.11
C GLU A 68 -9.20 1.66 -8.44
N MET A 69 -8.10 2.26 -8.89
CA MET A 69 -6.77 1.97 -8.37
C MET A 69 -6.30 3.06 -7.42
N VAL A 70 -5.65 2.64 -6.34
CA VAL A 70 -4.80 3.51 -5.52
C VAL A 70 -3.43 3.67 -6.18
N SER A 71 -2.71 4.71 -5.77
CA SER A 71 -1.27 4.85 -6.06
C SER A 71 -0.51 4.80 -4.75
N ILE A 72 0.57 4.02 -4.72
CA ILE A 72 1.48 3.90 -3.58
C ILE A 72 2.86 4.34 -4.06
N LEU A 73 3.40 5.40 -3.49
CA LEU A 73 4.80 5.75 -3.66
C LEU A 73 5.61 5.11 -2.53
N ALA A 74 6.61 4.30 -2.86
CA ALA A 74 7.52 3.71 -1.89
C ALA A 74 8.96 4.13 -2.21
N GLY A 75 9.64 4.71 -1.22
CA GLY A 75 10.98 5.27 -1.39
C GLY A 75 11.94 4.93 -0.26
N SER A 76 13.20 4.75 -0.62
CA SER A 76 14.33 4.60 0.30
C SER A 76 15.59 5.14 -0.36
N GLN A 77 16.19 6.18 0.22
CA GLN A 77 17.33 6.91 -0.35
C GLN A 77 17.09 7.32 -1.81
N MET A 78 17.90 6.83 -2.75
CA MET A 78 17.81 7.11 -4.19
C MET A 78 16.86 6.15 -4.93
N LYS A 79 16.19 5.23 -4.22
CA LYS A 79 15.18 4.35 -4.81
C LYS A 79 13.79 4.91 -4.57
N SER A 80 12.98 4.92 -5.62
CA SER A 80 11.59 5.36 -5.57
C SER A 80 10.78 4.57 -6.60
N PHE A 81 9.61 4.06 -6.18
CA PHE A 81 8.75 3.23 -7.00
C PHE A 81 7.29 3.64 -6.80
N GLU A 82 6.52 3.68 -7.88
CA GLU A 82 5.07 3.78 -7.80
C GLU A 82 4.44 2.42 -8.04
N ILE A 83 3.53 2.03 -7.16
CA ILE A 83 2.74 0.82 -7.28
C ILE A 83 1.27 1.23 -7.43
N LYS A 84 0.64 0.82 -8.54
CA LYS A 84 -0.81 0.94 -8.70
C LYS A 84 -1.45 -0.35 -8.21
N ALA A 85 -2.44 -0.24 -7.33
CA ALA A 85 -3.10 -1.40 -6.74
C ALA A 85 -4.61 -1.20 -6.60
N ARG A 86 -5.37 -2.30 -6.57
CA ARG A 86 -6.83 -2.29 -6.41
C ARG A 86 -7.18 -2.75 -5.00
N PRO A 87 -8.01 -2.01 -4.24
CA PRO A 87 -8.50 -2.52 -2.96
C PRO A 87 -9.40 -3.74 -3.19
N LYS A 88 -9.11 -4.87 -2.51
CA LYS A 88 -9.83 -6.13 -2.69
C LYS A 88 -10.68 -6.48 -1.49
N GLU A 89 -10.09 -6.45 -0.29
CA GLU A 89 -10.75 -6.94 0.92
C GLU A 89 -10.34 -6.12 2.14
N PHE A 90 -11.27 -6.00 3.09
CA PHE A 90 -11.00 -5.48 4.42
C PHE A 90 -11.12 -6.62 5.43
N ILE A 91 -9.98 -7.09 5.92
CA ILE A 91 -9.83 -8.29 6.73
C ILE A 91 -9.85 -7.90 8.21
N THR A 92 -10.75 -8.49 9.00
CA THR A 92 -10.91 -8.18 10.44
C THR A 92 -10.62 -9.35 11.36
N SER A 93 -10.16 -10.48 10.82
CA SER A 93 -9.84 -11.70 11.58
C SER A 93 -8.90 -12.60 10.78
N GLY A 94 -8.21 -13.50 11.48
CA GLY A 94 -7.36 -14.53 10.88
C GLY A 94 -5.90 -14.09 10.68
N PRO A 95 -5.05 -14.96 10.10
CA PRO A 95 -3.59 -14.85 10.23
C PRO A 95 -2.99 -13.52 9.77
N ILE A 96 -3.53 -12.91 8.71
CA ILE A 96 -3.06 -11.61 8.20
C ILE A 96 -3.37 -10.49 9.21
N PHE A 97 -4.59 -10.49 9.77
CA PHE A 97 -5.02 -9.51 10.77
C PHE A 97 -4.27 -9.69 12.09
N ASP A 98 -4.12 -10.95 12.53
CA ASP A 98 -3.43 -11.30 13.76
C ASP A 98 -1.94 -10.93 13.68
N GLY A 99 -1.28 -11.28 12.58
CA GLY A 99 0.12 -10.94 12.32
C GLY A 99 0.37 -9.43 12.25
N MET A 100 -0.53 -8.67 11.61
CA MET A 100 -0.46 -7.21 11.59
C MET A 100 -0.56 -6.62 13.00
N ASN A 101 -1.54 -7.07 13.80
CA ASN A 101 -1.70 -6.55 15.15
C ASN A 101 -0.54 -6.93 16.07
N ALA A 102 0.02 -8.13 15.94
CA ALA A 102 1.22 -8.53 16.68
C ALA A 102 2.44 -7.64 16.35
N ALA A 103 2.56 -7.17 15.10
CA ALA A 103 3.60 -6.21 14.71
C ALA A 103 3.34 -4.81 15.30
N LEU A 104 2.09 -4.34 15.25
CA LEU A 104 1.70 -3.01 15.75
C LEU A 104 1.72 -2.89 17.27
N GLU A 105 1.47 -3.97 17.99
CA GLU A 105 1.46 -4.00 19.45
C GLU A 105 2.82 -3.61 20.04
N LYS A 106 3.92 -3.95 19.35
CA LYS A 106 5.29 -3.53 19.72
C LYS A 106 5.48 -2.01 19.76
N MET A 107 4.57 -1.28 19.11
CA MET A 107 4.55 0.19 19.05
C MET A 107 3.38 0.79 19.86
N GLY A 108 2.64 -0.02 20.61
CA GLY A 108 1.45 0.42 21.36
C GLY A 108 0.25 0.75 20.46
N LEU A 109 0.21 0.22 19.23
CA LEU A 109 -0.84 0.47 18.25
C LEU A 109 -1.67 -0.79 17.98
N LYS A 110 -2.88 -0.59 17.46
CA LYS A 110 -3.78 -1.68 17.05
C LYS A 110 -4.56 -1.27 15.80
N ALA A 111 -4.63 -2.17 14.82
CA ALA A 111 -5.47 -2.00 13.64
C ALA A 111 -6.89 -2.55 13.88
N ASN A 112 -7.89 -1.83 13.38
CA ASN A 112 -9.29 -2.27 13.39
C ASN A 112 -9.61 -3.22 12.21
N GLY A 113 -8.68 -3.32 11.25
CA GLY A 113 -8.73 -4.26 10.13
C GLY A 113 -7.50 -4.06 9.24
N VAL A 114 -7.36 -4.91 8.23
CA VAL A 114 -6.27 -4.87 7.25
C VAL A 114 -6.85 -4.80 5.86
N TRP A 115 -6.49 -3.76 5.10
CA TRP A 115 -6.80 -3.71 3.68
C TRP A 115 -5.84 -4.59 2.89
N ALA A 116 -6.37 -5.53 2.11
CA ALA A 116 -5.62 -6.25 1.09
C ALA A 116 -5.81 -5.56 -0.26
N LEU A 117 -4.70 -5.28 -0.93
CA LEU A 117 -4.63 -4.57 -2.21
C LEU A 117 -3.96 -5.49 -3.24
N GLU A 118 -4.61 -5.70 -4.38
CA GLU A 118 -4.04 -6.46 -5.50
C GLU A 118 -3.24 -5.54 -6.41
N VAL A 119 -1.97 -5.90 -6.65
CA VAL A 119 -1.05 -5.10 -7.45
C VAL A 119 -1.40 -5.20 -8.93
N ALA A 120 -1.51 -4.05 -9.59
CA ALA A 120 -1.85 -3.94 -11.00
C ALA A 120 -0.66 -3.49 -11.84
N GLU A 121 0.16 -2.57 -11.33
CA GLU A 121 1.31 -2.03 -12.05
C GLU A 121 2.43 -1.60 -11.09
N VAL A 122 3.67 -1.67 -11.56
CA VAL A 122 4.85 -1.16 -10.87
C VAL A 122 5.65 -0.29 -11.82
N TRP A 123 6.06 0.88 -11.34
CA TRP A 123 6.76 1.90 -12.11
C TRP A 123 8.01 2.36 -11.36
N ASN A 124 9.10 2.54 -12.09
CA ASN A 124 10.31 3.15 -11.54
C ASN A 124 10.12 4.66 -11.46
N GLN A 125 10.29 5.23 -10.26
CA GLN A 125 10.24 6.67 -10.00
C GLN A 125 11.55 7.19 -9.40
N SER A 126 12.61 6.37 -9.44
CA SER A 126 13.94 6.73 -8.97
C SER A 126 14.52 7.81 -9.88
N PRO A 127 15.33 8.74 -9.35
CA PRO A 127 15.98 9.79 -10.14
C PRO A 127 17.13 9.22 -10.99
N ASN A 128 16.80 8.43 -12.00
CA ASN A 128 17.72 7.84 -12.98
C ASN A 128 17.09 7.85 -14.38
N TYR A 129 17.82 7.37 -15.40
CA TYR A 129 17.34 7.37 -16.80
C TYR A 129 16.13 6.47 -17.05
N GLU A 130 15.80 5.59 -16.11
CA GLU A 130 14.65 4.70 -16.18
C GLU A 130 13.42 5.28 -15.43
N ALA A 131 13.49 6.53 -14.96
CA ALA A 131 12.36 7.22 -14.33
C ALA A 131 11.12 7.23 -15.24
N GLY A 132 9.96 6.93 -14.66
CA GLY A 132 8.68 6.85 -15.36
C GLY A 132 8.48 5.58 -16.20
N LYS A 133 9.43 4.62 -16.21
CA LYS A 133 9.25 3.37 -16.95
C LYS A 133 8.51 2.33 -16.13
N LYS A 134 7.60 1.61 -16.80
CA LYS A 134 6.88 0.47 -16.24
C LYS A 134 7.84 -0.70 -16.06
N MET A 135 7.80 -1.32 -14.88
CA MET A 135 8.59 -2.48 -14.49
C MET A 135 7.77 -3.77 -14.54
N ALA A 136 6.48 -3.68 -14.18
CA ALA A 136 5.52 -4.78 -14.19
C ALA A 136 4.11 -4.24 -14.44
#